data_AF-A0A1Y1ZXP3-F1
#
_entry.id   AF-A0A1Y1ZXP3-F1
#
_cell.length_a   1.000
_cell.length_b   1.000
_cell.length_c   1.000
_cell.angle_alpha   90.00
_cell.angle_beta   90.00
_cell.angle_gamma   90.00
#
_symmetry.space_group_name_H-M   'P 1'
#
loop_
_entity.id
_entity.type
_entity.pdbx_description
1 polymer ?
#
loop_
_entity_poly.entity_id
_entity_poly.type
_entity_poly.pdbx_seq_one_letter_code
_entity_poly.pdbx_strand_id
1 'polypeptide(L)'
;MYLFRGQEIPVRHLLTAKYCSPGAWVSARVWLEQCVQGHRCGEQSSSYSLPTRLLDLSENSKAEAHIRLIDQPPHDSGRYVCLSHCWGPLGCALTTTTGNLPTHEKCGEFLSLPLSFRQAILFTRWLGVRYLWIDSLCIIQDDEEDW
;
A
#
# COMPACT_ATOMS: atom_id res chain seq x y z
N MET A 1 20.02 -25.71 7.66
CA MET A 1 18.73 -25.99 8.32
C MET A 1 18.53 -24.92 9.38
N TYR A 2 17.95 -23.77 9.01
CA TYR A 2 17.74 -22.65 9.93
C TYR A 2 16.24 -22.48 10.19
N LEU A 3 15.87 -22.71 11.45
CA LEU A 3 14.55 -22.51 12.02
C LEU A 3 14.30 -21.01 12.22
N PHE A 4 13.34 -20.44 11.49
CA PHE A 4 12.76 -19.15 11.88
C PHE A 4 11.71 -19.39 12.96
N ARG A 5 11.99 -18.88 14.17
CA ARG A 5 11.01 -18.82 15.26
C ARG A 5 9.88 -17.87 14.84
N GLY A 6 8.70 -18.44 14.62
CA GLY A 6 7.48 -17.69 14.39
C GLY A 6 7.12 -16.86 15.62
N GLN A 7 7.07 -15.54 15.46
CA GLN A 7 6.11 -14.76 16.21
C GLN A 7 4.81 -14.77 15.41
N GLU A 8 3.80 -15.48 15.94
CA GLU A 8 2.44 -15.41 15.43
C GLU A 8 1.92 -13.98 15.61
N ILE A 9 1.80 -13.25 14.51
CA ILE A 9 0.94 -12.07 14.45
C ILE A 9 -0.50 -12.61 14.45
N PRO A 10 -1.38 -12.22 15.39
CA PRO A 10 -2.73 -12.75 15.45
C PRO A 10 -3.59 -12.13 14.34
N VAL A 11 -3.55 -12.69 13.12
CA VAL A 11 -4.35 -12.27 11.96
C VAL A 11 -5.82 -12.75 12.07
N ARG A 12 -6.25 -13.23 13.24
CA ARG A 12 -7.41 -14.12 13.36
C ARG A 12 -8.77 -13.41 13.31
N HIS A 13 -8.84 -12.07 13.27
CA HIS A 13 -10.12 -11.33 13.34
C HIS A 13 -10.37 -10.34 12.19
N LEU A 14 -9.47 -10.22 11.20
CA LEU A 14 -9.60 -9.20 10.14
C LEU A 14 -9.87 -9.76 8.73
N LEU A 15 -10.00 -11.08 8.57
CA LEU A 15 -10.09 -11.73 7.27
C LEU A 15 -11.40 -12.51 7.10
N THR A 16 -12.53 -11.80 6.99
CA THR A 16 -13.77 -12.36 6.43
C THR A 16 -13.99 -11.83 5.01
N ALA A 17 -13.12 -12.24 4.09
CA ALA A 17 -13.40 -12.14 2.66
C ALA A 17 -12.74 -13.30 1.92
N LYS A 18 -13.53 -13.99 1.10
CA LYS A 18 -13.24 -15.24 0.36
C LYS A 18 -12.02 -15.20 -0.60
N TYR A 19 -11.18 -14.17 -0.55
CA TYR A 19 -10.02 -13.96 -1.44
C TYR A 19 -8.67 -13.93 -0.70
N CYS A 20 -8.64 -13.99 0.62
CA CYS A 20 -7.41 -14.07 1.41
C CYS A 20 -7.21 -15.47 1.98
N SER A 21 -6.69 -16.41 1.18
CA SER A 21 -6.12 -17.61 1.78
C SER A 21 -4.74 -17.25 2.36
N PRO A 22 -4.41 -17.66 3.60
CA PRO A 22 -3.07 -17.45 4.16
C PRO A 22 -1.96 -17.97 3.23
N GLY A 23 -2.24 -19.03 2.47
CA GLY A 23 -1.32 -19.58 1.47
C GLY A 23 -1.00 -18.63 0.32
N ALA A 24 -1.94 -17.76 -0.10
CA ALA A 24 -1.69 -16.80 -1.17
C ALA A 24 -0.68 -15.73 -0.75
N TRP A 25 -0.78 -15.22 0.49
CA TRP A 25 0.15 -14.21 1.02
C TRP A 25 1.55 -14.79 1.16
N VAL A 26 1.65 -16.00 1.72
CA VAL A 26 2.92 -16.74 1.82
C VAL A 26 3.54 -16.95 0.44
N SER A 27 2.76 -17.40 -0.54
CA SER A 27 3.23 -17.59 -1.93
C SER A 27 3.73 -16.28 -2.53
N ALA A 28 2.98 -15.19 -2.37
CA ALA A 28 3.36 -13.88 -2.87
C ALA A 28 4.69 -13.39 -2.28
N ARG A 29 4.91 -13.60 -0.97
CA ARG A 29 6.19 -13.27 -0.33
C ARG A 29 7.33 -14.12 -0.86
N VAL A 30 7.13 -15.43 -0.99
CA VAL A 30 8.16 -16.33 -1.53
C VAL A 30 8.53 -15.94 -2.95
N TRP A 31 7.56 -15.64 -3.80
CA TRP A 31 7.81 -15.19 -5.17
C TRP A 31 8.52 -13.83 -5.22
N LEU A 32 8.14 -12.89 -4.35
CA LEU A 32 8.81 -11.60 -4.24
C LEU A 32 10.27 -11.77 -3.81
N GLU A 33 10.53 -12.58 -2.78
CA GLU A 33 11.88 -12.88 -2.30
C GLU A 33 12.73 -13.55 -3.39
N GLN A 34 12.18 -14.54 -4.10
CA GLN A 34 12.85 -15.19 -5.22
C GLN A 34 13.15 -14.23 -6.37
N CYS A 35 12.22 -13.32 -6.68
CA CYS A 35 12.40 -12.32 -7.74
C CYS A 35 13.51 -11.33 -7.39
N VAL A 36 13.49 -10.77 -6.17
CA VAL A 36 14.48 -9.79 -5.71
C VAL A 36 15.88 -10.41 -5.56
N GLN A 37 15.97 -11.69 -5.16
CA GLN A 37 17.25 -12.36 -4.96
C GLN A 37 17.80 -13.04 -6.23
N GLY A 38 16.91 -13.55 -7.08
CA GLY A 38 17.26 -14.36 -8.25
C GLY A 38 17.31 -13.59 -9.56
N HIS A 39 16.72 -12.40 -9.64
CA HIS A 39 16.71 -11.56 -10.82
C HIS A 39 17.30 -10.19 -10.52
N ARG A 40 17.74 -9.48 -11.57
CA ARG A 40 18.10 -8.05 -11.49
C ARG A 40 16.89 -7.12 -11.40
N CYS A 41 15.75 -7.63 -10.91
CA CYS A 41 14.53 -6.88 -10.71
C CYS A 41 14.73 -5.92 -9.53
N GLY A 42 15.22 -4.72 -9.82
CA GLY A 42 15.57 -3.69 -8.83
C GLY A 42 17.04 -3.30 -8.79
N GLU A 43 17.96 -3.94 -9.51
CA GLU A 43 19.36 -3.47 -9.58
C GLU A 43 19.52 -2.17 -10.38
N GLN A 44 18.50 -1.79 -11.15
CA GLN A 44 18.41 -0.47 -11.81
C GLN A 44 17.83 0.62 -10.89
N SER A 45 17.52 0.31 -9.62
CA SER A 45 16.69 1.17 -8.76
C SER A 45 17.41 2.25 -7.97
N SER A 46 18.73 2.41 -8.11
CA SER A 46 19.48 3.47 -7.41
C SER A 46 19.11 4.90 -7.86
N SER A 47 18.22 5.05 -8.84
CA SER A 47 17.81 6.36 -9.40
C SER A 47 16.31 6.61 -9.42
N TYR A 48 15.45 5.71 -8.91
CA TYR A 48 14.01 5.98 -8.93
C TYR A 48 13.63 6.84 -7.72
N SER A 49 13.20 8.06 -8.01
CA SER A 49 12.49 8.89 -7.04
C SER A 49 11.19 8.21 -6.64
N LEU A 50 10.77 8.43 -5.40
CA LEU A 50 9.41 8.06 -4.98
C LEU A 50 8.39 8.80 -5.85
N PRO A 51 7.18 8.22 -6.05
CA PRO A 51 6.06 8.95 -6.64
C PRO A 51 5.79 10.24 -5.87
N THR A 52 5.22 11.23 -6.56
CA THR A 52 4.84 12.54 -5.97
C THR A 52 4.00 12.36 -4.71
N ARG A 53 3.08 11.39 -4.69
CA ARG A 53 2.23 11.09 -3.54
C ARG A 53 2.23 9.61 -3.19
N LEU A 54 2.14 9.33 -1.89
CA LEU A 54 2.07 7.98 -1.32
C LEU A 54 1.12 7.97 -0.12
N LEU A 55 0.52 6.82 0.15
CA LEU A 55 -0.12 6.57 1.44
C LEU A 55 0.95 6.15 2.46
N ASP A 56 1.06 6.90 3.55
CA ASP A 56 1.92 6.59 4.69
C ASP A 56 1.16 5.67 5.67
N LEU A 57 1.62 4.41 5.76
CA LEU A 57 1.00 3.38 6.60
C LEU A 57 1.69 3.20 7.95
N SER A 58 2.62 4.09 8.32
CA SER A 58 3.40 3.98 9.57
C SER A 58 2.49 3.82 10.78
N GLU A 59 2.79 2.82 11.62
CA GLU A 59 2.10 2.62 12.89
C GLU A 59 2.45 3.74 13.86
N ASN A 60 1.55 4.72 14.02
CA ASN A 60 1.69 5.71 15.06
C ASN A 60 1.08 5.16 16.35
N SER A 61 1.88 5.14 17.42
CA SER A 61 1.64 4.52 18.75
C SER A 61 0.34 4.91 19.48
N LYS A 62 -0.56 5.70 18.87
CA LYS A 62 -1.81 6.18 19.48
C LYS A 62 -3.10 5.76 18.77
N ALA A 63 -3.07 5.18 17.56
CA ALA A 63 -4.26 4.51 17.00
C ALA A 63 -3.88 3.56 15.85
N GLU A 64 -4.42 2.34 15.87
CA GLU A 64 -4.20 1.21 14.95
C GLU A 64 -4.54 1.51 13.46
N ALA A 65 -5.06 2.70 13.15
CA ALA A 65 -5.65 3.04 11.86
C ALA A 65 -5.14 4.35 11.24
N HIS A 66 -3.94 4.84 11.60
CA HIS A 66 -3.39 6.03 10.92
C HIS A 66 -2.98 5.72 9.47
N ILE A 67 -3.72 6.29 8.52
CA ILE A 67 -3.40 6.31 7.09
C ILE A 67 -3.59 7.73 6.61
N ARG A 68 -2.58 8.27 5.93
CA ARG A 68 -2.64 9.59 5.33
C ARG A 68 -1.97 9.57 3.97
N LEU A 69 -2.46 10.39 3.06
CA LEU A 69 -1.74 10.74 1.85
C LEU A 69 -0.61 11.71 2.23
N ILE A 70 0.59 11.47 1.74
CA ILE A 70 1.70 12.40 1.84
C ILE A 70 2.03 12.90 0.45
N ASP A 71 2.12 14.22 0.32
CA ASP A 71 2.68 14.89 -0.86
C ASP A 71 4.18 15.09 -0.66
N GLN A 72 4.94 14.82 -1.71
CA GLN A 72 6.40 14.86 -1.76
C GLN A 72 7.06 14.05 -0.62
N PRO A 73 6.98 12.71 -0.66
CA PRO A 73 7.59 11.86 0.36
C PRO A 73 9.12 12.09 0.45
N PRO A 74 9.74 11.87 1.62
CA PRO A 74 11.17 12.09 1.80
C PRO A 74 12.01 11.32 0.78
N HIS A 75 12.96 11.99 0.13
CA HIS A 75 13.81 11.42 -0.93
C HIS A 75 14.67 10.23 -0.48
N ASP A 76 14.88 10.06 0.82
CA ASP A 76 16.01 9.29 1.34
C ASP A 76 15.73 7.81 1.63
N SER A 77 14.49 7.31 1.52
CA SER A 77 14.26 5.84 1.52
C SER A 77 12.78 5.45 1.54
N GLY A 78 12.39 4.63 0.57
CA GLY A 78 11.19 3.83 0.70
C GLY A 78 11.02 2.83 -0.42
N ARG A 79 10.85 1.55 -0.07
CA ARG A 79 10.09 0.66 -0.94
C ARG A 79 8.61 1.05 -0.79
N TYR A 80 7.87 0.97 -1.88
CA TYR A 80 6.42 1.11 -1.85
C TYR A 80 5.78 -0.08 -2.55
N VAL A 81 4.55 -0.39 -2.18
CA VAL A 81 3.70 -1.33 -2.92
C VAL A 81 2.79 -0.52 -3.83
N CYS A 82 2.55 -0.98 -5.05
CA CYS A 82 1.61 -0.39 -5.97
C CYS A 82 0.36 -1.28 -6.07
N LEU A 83 -0.82 -0.69 -5.86
CA LEU A 83 -2.09 -1.25 -6.27
C LEU A 83 -2.58 -0.44 -7.49
N SER A 84 -2.28 -0.96 -8.68
CA SER A 84 -2.91 -0.50 -9.92
C SER A 84 -4.11 -1.39 -10.20
N HIS A 85 -5.30 -0.80 -10.35
CA HIS A 85 -6.52 -1.56 -10.59
C HIS A 85 -7.40 -0.87 -11.64
N CYS A 86 -8.11 -1.66 -12.44
CA CYS A 86 -9.09 -1.11 -13.37
C CYS A 86 -10.30 -0.62 -12.58
N TRP A 87 -10.76 0.61 -12.86
CA TRP A 87 -11.83 1.26 -12.12
C TRP A 87 -13.24 0.74 -12.41
N GLY A 88 -13.36 -0.33 -13.19
CA GLY A 88 -14.64 -0.87 -13.61
C GLY A 88 -15.51 0.14 -14.37
N PRO A 89 -16.71 -0.27 -14.82
CA PRO A 89 -17.58 0.60 -15.62
C PRO A 89 -18.19 1.76 -14.82
N LEU A 90 -18.25 1.64 -13.49
CA LEU A 90 -18.85 2.63 -12.59
C LEU A 90 -17.83 3.62 -12.01
N GLY A 91 -16.55 3.48 -12.39
CA GLY A 91 -15.46 4.29 -11.83
C GLY A 91 -15.04 3.87 -10.43
N CYS A 92 -14.04 4.58 -9.88
CA CYS A 92 -13.58 4.36 -8.52
C CYS A 92 -14.38 5.23 -7.53
N ALA A 93 -14.95 4.60 -6.51
CA ALA A 93 -15.77 5.28 -5.51
C ALA A 93 -14.98 6.22 -4.59
N LEU A 94 -13.64 6.05 -4.51
CA LEU A 94 -12.77 6.85 -3.67
C LEU A 94 -11.58 7.36 -4.51
N THR A 95 -11.65 8.63 -4.87
CA THR A 95 -10.65 9.34 -5.68
C THR A 95 -10.18 10.62 -4.99
N THR A 96 -8.92 11.00 -5.25
CA THR A 96 -8.38 12.30 -4.87
C THR A 96 -8.68 13.34 -5.95
N THR A 97 -9.15 14.50 -5.54
CA THR A 97 -9.33 15.70 -6.37
C THR A 97 -8.69 16.90 -5.67
N THR A 98 -8.47 17.98 -6.39
CA THR A 98 -7.94 19.24 -5.83
C THR A 98 -8.75 19.71 -4.61
N GLY A 99 -10.07 19.56 -4.64
CA GLY A 99 -10.97 19.96 -3.56
C GLY A 99 -10.97 19.05 -2.33
N ASN A 100 -10.59 17.77 -2.46
CA ASN A 100 -10.59 16.82 -1.34
C ASN A 100 -9.19 16.39 -0.87
N LEU A 101 -8.13 16.79 -1.59
CA LEU A 101 -6.73 16.52 -1.24
C LEU A 101 -6.39 16.86 0.23
N PRO A 102 -6.76 18.04 0.79
CA PRO A 102 -6.46 18.36 2.19
C PRO A 102 -7.17 17.44 3.21
N THR A 103 -8.21 16.73 2.78
CA THR A 103 -8.90 15.72 3.60
C THR A 103 -8.14 14.40 3.59
N HIS A 104 -7.59 14.00 2.44
CA HIS A 104 -6.77 12.78 2.33
C HIS A 104 -5.39 12.92 2.98
N GLU A 105 -4.84 14.14 3.05
CA GLU A 105 -3.62 14.44 3.79
C GLU A 105 -3.80 14.37 5.31
N LYS A 106 -5.03 14.57 5.79
CA LYS A 106 -5.39 14.31 7.18
C LYS A 106 -5.53 12.81 7.39
N CYS A 107 -5.29 12.36 8.62
CA CYS A 107 -5.45 10.95 8.95
C CYS A 107 -6.91 10.52 8.76
N GLY A 108 -7.11 9.57 7.85
CA GLY A 108 -8.41 9.00 7.52
C GLY A 108 -8.73 7.75 8.32
N GLU A 109 -10.01 7.41 8.39
CA GLU A 109 -10.47 6.19 9.04
C GLU A 109 -10.27 4.97 8.12
N PHE A 110 -9.43 4.02 8.53
CA PHE A 110 -9.21 2.77 7.79
C PHE A 110 -10.50 2.02 7.44
N LEU A 111 -11.50 2.04 8.33
CA LEU A 111 -12.71 1.23 8.18
C LEU A 111 -13.67 1.75 7.11
N SER A 112 -13.59 3.04 6.74
CA SER A 112 -14.41 3.63 5.68
C SER A 112 -13.90 3.33 4.28
N LEU A 113 -12.67 2.82 4.16
CA LEU A 113 -12.07 2.50 2.88
C LEU A 113 -12.73 1.27 2.22
N PRO A 114 -12.78 1.24 0.86
CA PRO A 114 -13.18 0.05 0.12
C PRO A 114 -12.42 -1.20 0.57
N LEU A 115 -13.08 -2.36 0.49
CA LEU A 115 -12.49 -3.63 0.93
C LEU A 115 -11.14 -3.93 0.25
N SER A 116 -11.02 -3.65 -1.05
CA SER A 116 -9.79 -3.83 -1.81
C SER A 116 -8.63 -2.99 -1.25
N PHE A 117 -8.90 -1.74 -0.89
CA PHE A 117 -7.88 -0.83 -0.34
C PHE A 117 -7.47 -1.28 1.05
N ARG A 118 -8.44 -1.68 1.89
CA ARG A 118 -8.15 -2.26 3.21
C ARG A 118 -7.27 -3.50 3.11
N GLN A 119 -7.56 -4.39 2.16
CA GLN A 119 -6.73 -5.58 1.92
C GLN A 119 -5.33 -5.22 1.44
N ALA A 120 -5.19 -4.26 0.53
CA ALA A 120 -3.89 -3.79 0.05
C ALA A 120 -3.05 -3.17 1.17
N ILE A 121 -3.66 -2.40 2.06
CA ILE A 121 -3.01 -1.84 3.26
C ILE A 121 -2.50 -2.96 4.17
N LEU A 122 -3.36 -3.93 4.50
CA LEU A 122 -2.98 -5.06 5.36
C LEU A 122 -1.84 -5.88 4.74
N PHE A 123 -1.91 -6.15 3.44
CA PHE A 123 -0.87 -6.87 2.71
C PHE A 123 0.44 -6.09 2.68
N THR A 124 0.39 -4.78 2.45
CA THR A 124 1.56 -3.89 2.44
C THR A 124 2.26 -3.87 3.81
N ARG A 125 1.49 -3.74 4.89
CA ARG A 125 2.00 -3.84 6.27
C ARG A 125 2.60 -5.23 6.55
N TRP A 126 1.94 -6.30 6.09
CA TRP A 126 2.43 -7.66 6.26
C TRP A 126 3.75 -7.93 5.52
N LEU A 127 3.98 -7.27 4.39
CA LEU A 127 5.26 -7.28 3.68
C LEU A 127 6.36 -6.45 4.38
N GLY A 128 6.03 -5.71 5.45
CA GLY A 128 6.95 -4.81 6.12
C GLY A 128 7.28 -3.56 5.30
N VAL A 129 6.40 -3.17 4.37
CA VAL A 129 6.56 -1.98 3.53
C VAL A 129 5.71 -0.85 4.11
N ARG A 130 6.29 0.35 4.20
CA ARG A 130 5.62 1.51 4.80
C ARG A 130 4.64 2.19 3.86
N TYR A 131 4.99 2.26 2.58
CA TYR A 131 4.28 3.08 1.62
C TYR A 131 3.43 2.25 0.67
N LEU A 132 2.22 2.74 0.41
CA LEU A 132 1.32 2.19 -0.59
C LEU A 132 0.94 3.27 -1.59
N TRP A 133 1.02 2.94 -2.87
CA TRP A 133 0.53 3.77 -3.96
C TRP A 133 -0.75 3.13 -4.51
N ILE A 134 -1.81 3.92 -4.64
CA ILE A 134 -3.07 3.53 -5.27
C ILE A 134 -3.42 4.62 -6.27
N ASP A 135 -3.60 4.26 -7.55
CA ASP A 135 -3.87 5.21 -8.65
C ASP A 135 -4.92 6.27 -8.28
N SER A 136 -6.08 5.86 -7.80
CA SER A 136 -7.21 6.74 -7.50
C SER A 136 -6.95 7.70 -6.35
N LEU A 137 -6.03 7.37 -5.44
CA LEU A 137 -5.70 8.20 -4.28
C LEU A 137 -4.43 9.02 -4.46
N CYS A 138 -3.45 8.47 -5.18
CA CYS A 138 -2.12 9.05 -5.37
C CYS A 138 -1.99 9.81 -6.69
N ILE A 139 -3.08 9.98 -7.45
CA ILE A 139 -3.24 10.90 -8.59
C ILE A 139 -4.46 11.79 -8.33
N ILE A 140 -4.33 13.10 -8.59
CA ILE A 140 -5.36 14.13 -8.54
C ILE A 140 -6.14 14.03 -9.85
N GLN A 141 -7.35 13.50 -9.77
CA GLN A 141 -8.08 13.05 -10.96
C GLN A 141 -8.63 14.18 -11.81
N ASP A 142 -8.78 15.37 -11.25
CA ASP A 142 -9.26 16.58 -11.89
C ASP A 142 -8.13 17.56 -12.31
N ASP A 143 -6.87 17.12 -12.25
CA ASP A 143 -5.70 17.92 -12.63
C ASP A 143 -4.92 17.26 -13.77
N GLU A 144 -5.01 17.80 -14.98
CA GLU A 144 -4.33 17.25 -16.17
C GLU A 144 -2.80 17.23 -16.07
N GLU A 145 -2.19 18.11 -15.25
CA GLU A 145 -0.73 18.13 -15.08
C GLU A 145 -0.21 16.96 -14.22
N ASP A 146 -1.11 16.28 -13.50
CA ASP A 146 -0.79 15.23 -12.53
C ASP A 146 -1.01 13.79 -13.07
N TRP A 147 -1.48 13.66 -14.32
CA TRP A 147 -1.68 12.38 -15.02
C TRP A 147 -0.42 11.79 -15.67
#